data_AF-K1PGJ4-F1
#
_entry.id   AF-K1PGJ4-F1
#
_cell.length_a   1.000
_cell.length_b   1.000
_cell.length_c   1.000
_cell.angle_alpha   90.00
_cell.angle_beta   90.00
_cell.angle_gamma   90.00
#
_symmetry.space_group_name_H-M   'P 1'
#
loop_
_entity.id
_entity.type
_entity.pdbx_description
1 polymer ?
#
loop_
_entity_poly.entity_id
_entity_poly.type
_entity_poly.pdbx_seq_one_letter_code
_entity_poly.pdbx_strand_id
1 'polypeptide(L)'
;MAPVCLSVPLLDRASLACASIPGKQVLDEESGRYFLVPQTCEQGEVAWRMTQSYVALRFWRPKPFRVCFSSNTPVNYEKYSVFNASFGNMFVGSPNMYRKVCVNSIGNRLDIVLLAKKSFYVMRAKFSVQCNS
;
A
#
# COMPACT_ATOMS: atom_id res chain seq x y z
N MET A 1 -14.98 5.08 18.34
CA MET A 1 -13.78 5.49 17.59
C MET A 1 -14.23 6.19 16.32
N ALA A 2 -13.98 7.49 16.19
CA ALA A 2 -14.31 8.22 14.97
C ALA A 2 -13.46 7.68 13.80
N PRO A 3 -14.03 7.54 12.59
CA PRO A 3 -13.25 7.15 11.42
C PRO A 3 -12.17 8.21 11.19
N VAL A 4 -10.91 7.80 11.17
CA VAL A 4 -9.79 8.67 10.85
C VAL A 4 -10.03 9.23 9.45
N CYS A 5 -10.41 10.50 9.37
CA CYS A 5 -10.66 11.17 8.10
C CYS A 5 -9.31 11.35 7.40
N LEU A 6 -9.05 10.53 6.39
CA LEU A 6 -7.83 10.53 5.59
C LEU A 6 -7.83 11.73 4.63
N SER A 7 -7.64 12.94 5.16
CA SER A 7 -7.18 14.05 4.34
C SER A 7 -5.66 13.94 4.21
N VAL A 8 -5.20 13.94 2.96
CA VAL A 8 -3.79 14.09 2.60
C VAL A 8 -3.58 15.60 2.40
N PRO A 9 -2.92 16.32 3.34
CA PRO A 9 -2.57 17.73 3.18
C PRO A 9 -2.00 18.04 1.80
N LEU A 10 -2.12 19.28 1.33
CA LEU A 10 -1.62 19.69 0.01
C LEU A 10 -0.10 19.47 -0.17
N LEU A 11 0.65 19.39 0.94
CA LEU A 11 2.10 19.18 1.01
C LEU A 11 2.47 17.69 1.19
N ASP A 12 1.74 16.94 2.01
CA ASP A 12 1.87 15.48 2.14
C ASP A 12 1.52 14.81 0.80
N ARG A 13 2.46 14.10 0.15
CA ARG A 13 2.15 13.43 -1.14
C ARG A 13 1.70 11.99 -0.99
N ALA A 14 2.15 11.31 0.05
CA ALA A 14 1.66 9.99 0.42
C ALA A 14 1.55 9.84 1.94
N SER A 15 0.63 9.00 2.39
CA SER A 15 0.47 8.64 3.79
C SER A 15 0.16 7.17 3.98
N LEU A 16 0.69 6.58 5.04
CA LEU A 16 0.38 5.24 5.52
C LEU A 16 -0.30 5.36 6.89
N ALA A 17 -1.49 4.80 7.02
CA ALA A 17 -2.20 4.65 8.29
C ALA A 17 -2.43 3.18 8.61
N CYS A 18 -2.24 2.81 9.87
CA CYS A 18 -2.48 1.46 10.38
C CYS A 18 -3.74 1.46 11.25
N ALA A 19 -4.58 0.45 11.11
CA ALA A 19 -5.85 0.39 11.84
C ALA A 19 -5.65 0.26 13.36
N SER A 20 -4.59 -0.44 13.77
CA SER A 20 -4.26 -0.75 15.17
C SER A 20 -3.29 0.24 15.83
N ILE A 21 -2.72 1.19 15.08
CA ILE A 21 -1.66 2.08 15.57
C ILE A 21 -2.14 3.53 15.39
N PRO A 22 -2.22 4.33 16.46
CA PRO A 22 -2.62 5.73 16.34
C PRO A 22 -1.56 6.53 15.56
N GLY A 23 -2.04 7.42 14.67
CA GLY A 23 -1.19 8.27 13.83
C GLY A 23 -1.06 7.77 12.39
N LYS A 24 -0.32 8.53 11.58
CA LYS A 24 0.01 8.20 10.18
C LYS A 24 1.47 8.51 9.91
N GLN A 25 2.11 7.71 9.07
CA GLN A 25 3.38 8.07 8.44
C GLN A 25 3.09 8.91 7.20
N VAL A 26 3.92 9.90 6.92
CA VAL A 26 3.81 10.79 5.76
C VAL A 26 5.16 10.79 5.04
N LEU A 27 5.13 10.75 3.71
CA LEU A 27 6.32 10.92 2.88
C LEU A 27 6.16 12.18 2.02
N ASP A 28 7.19 13.02 2.07
CA ASP A 28 7.31 14.23 1.25
C ASP A 28 8.00 13.93 -0.08
N GLU A 29 7.84 14.85 -1.03
CA GLU A 29 8.17 14.71 -2.46
C GLU A 29 9.64 14.35 -2.75
N GLU A 30 10.57 14.80 -1.91
CA GLU A 30 12.02 14.60 -2.10
C GLU A 30 12.56 13.32 -1.46
N SER A 31 11.72 12.57 -0.75
CA SER A 31 12.25 11.60 0.21
C SER A 31 12.78 10.32 -0.43
N GLY A 32 12.40 9.95 -1.67
CA GLY A 32 12.81 8.69 -2.33
C GLY A 32 12.57 7.42 -1.48
N ARG A 33 11.80 7.54 -0.39
CA ARG A 33 11.76 6.59 0.73
C ARG A 33 10.60 5.62 0.57
N TYR A 34 10.76 4.47 1.20
CA TYR A 34 9.72 3.46 1.35
C TYR A 34 8.93 3.77 2.62
N PHE A 35 7.62 3.51 2.61
CA PHE A 35 6.86 3.37 3.85
C PHE A 35 7.32 2.09 4.55
N LEU A 36 7.80 2.23 5.78
CA LEU A 36 8.11 1.09 6.63
C LEU A 36 6.84 0.68 7.35
N VAL A 37 6.24 -0.45 6.95
CA VAL A 37 5.01 -0.93 7.56
C VAL A 37 5.36 -1.60 8.89
N PRO A 38 4.91 -1.06 10.04
CA PRO A 38 5.25 -1.60 11.36
C PRO A 38 4.89 -3.09 11.46
N GLN A 39 5.65 -3.85 12.25
CA GLN A 39 5.42 -5.28 12.44
C GLN A 39 4.02 -5.59 12.99
N THR A 40 3.51 -4.72 13.87
CA THR A 40 2.20 -4.80 14.52
C THR A 40 1.04 -4.30 13.65
N CYS A 41 1.32 -3.78 12.46
CA CYS A 41 0.31 -3.26 11.54
C CYS A 41 -0.22 -4.38 10.63
N GLU A 42 -1.27 -5.06 11.07
CA GLU A 42 -1.90 -6.15 10.29
C GLU A 42 -2.85 -5.64 9.22
N GLN A 43 -3.43 -4.45 9.40
CA GLN A 43 -4.34 -3.84 8.45
C GLN A 43 -4.06 -2.35 8.37
N GLY A 44 -4.15 -1.79 7.17
CA GLY A 44 -3.91 -0.38 6.97
C GLY A 44 -4.37 0.12 5.61
N GLU A 45 -4.18 1.42 5.41
CA GLU A 45 -4.45 2.09 4.15
C GLU A 45 -3.28 2.98 3.80
N VAL A 46 -2.87 2.91 2.54
CA VAL A 46 -1.94 3.84 1.91
C VAL A 46 -2.71 4.74 0.97
N ALA A 47 -2.52 6.05 1.14
CA ALA A 47 -3.09 7.05 0.27
C ALA A 47 -1.97 7.88 -0.36
N TRP A 48 -2.06 8.20 -1.66
CA TRP A 48 -1.06 9.04 -2.32
C TRP A 48 -1.63 9.79 -3.52
N ARG A 49 -0.96 10.86 -3.93
CA ARG A 49 -1.36 11.69 -5.07
C ARG A 49 -0.69 11.22 -6.36
N MET A 50 -1.36 11.41 -7.49
CA MET A 50 -0.86 11.04 -8.84
C MET A 50 0.45 11.71 -9.23
N THR A 51 0.79 12.85 -8.63
CA THR A 51 2.08 13.51 -8.86
C THR A 51 3.26 12.65 -8.40
N GLN A 52 3.03 11.63 -7.57
CA GLN A 52 3.90 10.48 -7.42
C GLN A 52 3.30 9.30 -8.19
N SER A 53 3.99 8.88 -9.26
CA SER A 53 3.52 7.78 -10.11
C SER A 53 3.48 6.46 -9.36
N TYR A 54 4.24 6.31 -8.28
CA TYR A 54 4.25 5.12 -7.45
C TYR A 54 4.50 5.42 -5.98
N VAL A 55 4.13 4.48 -5.11
CA VAL A 55 4.56 4.42 -3.71
C VAL A 55 5.14 3.04 -3.42
N ALA A 56 6.17 3.00 -2.59
CA ALA A 56 6.83 1.77 -2.22
C ALA A 56 6.60 1.46 -0.73
N LEU A 57 6.25 0.22 -0.45
CA LEU A 57 5.94 -0.30 0.86
C LEU A 57 6.95 -1.40 1.21
N ARG A 58 7.55 -1.32 2.39
CA ARG A 58 8.40 -2.37 2.94
C ARG A 58 7.71 -2.99 4.15
N PHE A 59 7.37 -4.25 4.00
CA PHE A 59 6.85 -5.07 5.08
C PHE A 59 7.99 -5.92 5.64
N TRP A 60 8.06 -6.00 6.96
CA TRP A 60 8.98 -6.90 7.67
C TRP A 60 8.21 -7.63 8.77
N ARG A 61 8.33 -8.95 8.85
CA ARG A 61 7.65 -9.82 9.83
C ARG A 61 8.60 -10.92 10.29
N PRO A 62 8.44 -11.47 11.50
CA PRO A 62 9.34 -12.51 12.01
C PRO A 62 9.26 -13.84 11.22
N LYS A 63 8.17 -14.11 10.50
CA LYS A 63 7.93 -15.31 9.70
C LYS A 63 7.43 -14.94 8.30
N PRO A 64 7.47 -15.87 7.31
CA PRO A 64 6.82 -15.67 6.02
C PRO A 64 5.35 -15.27 6.17
N PHE A 65 4.89 -14.37 5.31
CA PHE A 65 3.59 -13.74 5.42
C PHE A 65 3.03 -13.43 4.03
N ARG A 66 1.74 -13.18 3.99
CA ARG A 66 0.98 -12.77 2.81
C ARG A 66 0.45 -11.37 3.02
N VAL A 67 0.67 -10.49 2.05
CA VAL A 67 0.04 -9.16 1.99
C VAL A 67 -0.98 -9.17 0.90
N CYS A 68 -2.18 -8.69 1.18
CA CYS A 68 -3.24 -8.55 0.20
C CYS A 68 -3.72 -7.11 0.11
N PHE A 69 -3.85 -6.61 -1.11
CA PHE A 69 -4.37 -5.29 -1.42
C PHE A 69 -5.80 -5.36 -1.95
N SER A 70 -6.62 -4.40 -1.56
CA SER A 70 -7.97 -4.22 -2.05
C SER A 70 -8.29 -2.75 -2.34
N SER A 71 -9.35 -2.55 -3.11
CA SER A 71 -9.87 -1.23 -3.45
C SER A 71 -11.39 -1.30 -3.41
N ASN A 72 -12.02 -0.30 -2.78
CA ASN A 72 -13.48 -0.15 -2.76
C ASN A 72 -14.01 0.57 -4.01
N THR A 73 -13.15 0.81 -5.01
CA THR A 73 -13.53 1.49 -6.24
C THR A 73 -14.30 0.53 -7.15
N PRO A 74 -15.30 1.00 -7.93
CA PRO A 74 -16.01 0.15 -8.88
C PRO A 74 -15.07 -0.59 -9.84
N VAL A 75 -15.42 -1.83 -10.13
CA VAL A 75 -14.80 -2.67 -11.16
C VAL A 75 -14.85 -1.89 -12.49
N ASN A 76 -13.73 -1.84 -13.24
CA ASN A 76 -13.47 -1.05 -14.46
C ASN A 76 -12.72 0.30 -14.28
N TYR A 77 -12.59 0.79 -13.05
CA TYR A 77 -11.77 1.97 -12.79
C TYR A 77 -10.40 1.56 -12.26
N GLU A 78 -9.53 1.06 -13.14
CA GLU A 78 -8.17 0.70 -12.71
C GLU A 78 -7.44 1.93 -12.14
N LYS A 79 -7.05 1.80 -10.88
CA LYS A 79 -6.41 2.87 -10.12
C LYS A 79 -4.92 2.61 -10.04
N TYR A 80 -4.55 1.48 -9.44
CA TYR A 80 -3.16 1.13 -9.24
C TYR A 80 -2.90 -0.34 -9.57
N SER A 81 -1.65 -0.62 -9.86
CA SER A 81 -1.10 -1.94 -10.09
C SER A 81 -0.15 -2.30 -8.97
N VAL A 82 -0.15 -3.56 -8.56
CA VAL A 82 0.71 -4.11 -7.51
C VAL A 82 1.89 -4.81 -8.18
N PHE A 83 3.10 -4.43 -7.78
CA PHE A 83 4.34 -5.03 -8.22
C PHE A 83 5.11 -5.59 -7.02
N ASN A 84 5.65 -6.79 -7.17
CA ASN A 84 6.55 -7.40 -6.20
C ASN A 84 7.98 -6.90 -6.46
N ALA A 85 8.41 -5.90 -5.70
CA ALA A 85 9.75 -5.32 -5.86
C ALA A 85 10.86 -6.24 -5.32
N SER A 86 10.53 -7.12 -4.37
CA SER A 86 11.47 -8.16 -3.92
C SER A 86 11.79 -9.19 -5.01
N PHE A 87 11.02 -9.23 -6.10
CA PHE A 87 11.23 -10.14 -7.22
C PHE A 87 11.37 -9.36 -8.54
N GLY A 88 12.22 -8.32 -8.55
CA GLY A 88 12.56 -7.58 -9.76
C GLY A 88 11.42 -6.72 -10.34
N ASN A 89 10.53 -6.20 -9.48
CA ASN A 89 9.33 -5.47 -9.89
C ASN A 89 8.41 -6.29 -10.80
N MET A 90 8.18 -7.55 -10.44
CA MET A 90 7.22 -8.40 -11.16
C MET A 90 5.79 -7.90 -10.96
N PHE A 91 5.04 -7.72 -12.05
CA PHE A 91 3.61 -7.37 -11.98
C PHE A 91 2.82 -8.52 -11.37
N VAL A 92 2.01 -8.22 -10.35
CA VAL A 92 1.16 -9.21 -9.68
C VAL A 92 -0.31 -9.07 -10.09
N GLY A 93 -0.79 -7.84 -10.23
CA GLY A 93 -2.19 -7.59 -10.61
C GLY A 93 -2.70 -6.21 -10.20
N SER A 94 -3.96 -5.94 -10.50
CA SER A 94 -4.68 -4.76 -9.99
C SER A 94 -5.91 -5.17 -9.15
N PRO A 95 -6.06 -4.64 -7.91
CA PRO A 95 -7.20 -4.94 -7.06
C PRO A 95 -8.57 -4.55 -7.64
N ASN A 96 -8.63 -3.64 -8.63
CA ASN A 96 -9.90 -3.32 -9.30
C ASN A 96 -10.31 -4.36 -10.34
N MET A 97 -9.37 -5.13 -10.89
CA MET A 97 -9.67 -6.24 -11.80
C MET A 97 -9.94 -7.53 -11.03
N TYR A 98 -9.17 -7.80 -9.98
CA TYR A 98 -9.19 -9.08 -9.26
C TYR A 98 -9.94 -9.06 -7.93
N ARG A 99 -10.58 -7.92 -7.57
CA ARG A 99 -11.15 -7.59 -6.24
C ARG A 99 -10.12 -7.53 -5.09
N LYS A 100 -9.12 -8.41 -5.12
CA LYS A 100 -8.05 -8.54 -4.15
C LYS A 100 -6.80 -9.10 -4.84
N VAL A 101 -5.64 -8.50 -4.61
CA VAL A 101 -4.35 -8.99 -5.13
C VAL A 101 -3.47 -9.32 -3.94
N CYS A 102 -2.89 -10.52 -3.91
CA CYS A 102 -2.05 -10.94 -2.81
C CYS A 102 -0.65 -11.31 -3.26
N VAL A 103 0.32 -10.99 -2.41
CA VAL A 103 1.74 -11.28 -2.60
C VAL A 103 2.23 -12.03 -1.37
N ASN A 104 2.86 -13.18 -1.58
CA ASN A 104 3.52 -13.93 -0.51
C ASN A 104 4.97 -13.46 -0.37
N SER A 105 5.44 -13.32 0.86
CA SER A 105 6.86 -13.15 1.14
C SER A 105 7.57 -14.51 1.06
N ILE A 106 8.77 -14.52 0.46
CA ILE A 106 9.63 -15.71 0.44
C ILE A 106 10.39 -15.85 1.78
N GLY A 107 10.58 -14.73 2.50
CA GLY A 107 11.22 -14.70 3.81
C GLY A 107 10.55 -13.70 4.76
N ASN A 108 11.35 -13.09 5.62
CA ASN A 108 10.89 -12.13 6.63
C ASN A 108 10.60 -10.72 6.07
N ARG A 109 10.93 -10.45 4.80
CA ARG A 109 10.77 -9.15 4.15
C ARG A 109 9.98 -9.27 2.84
N LEU A 110 9.19 -8.24 2.56
CA LEU A 110 8.49 -8.07 1.30
C LEU A 110 8.43 -6.59 0.94
N ASP A 111 8.98 -6.25 -0.22
CA ASP A 111 8.91 -4.91 -0.81
C ASP A 111 7.86 -4.92 -1.93
N ILE A 112 6.93 -3.98 -1.87
CA ILE A 112 5.80 -3.88 -2.80
C ILE A 112 5.77 -2.47 -3.35
N VAL A 113 5.63 -2.35 -4.67
CA VAL A 113 5.40 -1.08 -5.34
C VAL A 113 3.96 -1.02 -5.81
N LEU A 114 3.28 0.07 -5.47
CA LEU A 114 1.96 0.41 -5.98
C LEU A 114 2.14 1.50 -7.03
N LEU A 115 1.91 1.16 -8.30
CA LEU A 115 2.02 2.10 -9.42
C LEU A 115 0.64 2.62 -9.80
N ALA A 116 0.47 3.93 -9.87
CA ALA A 116 -0.76 4.56 -10.30
C ALA A 116 -0.93 4.49 -11.84
N LYS A 117 -2.17 4.26 -12.30
CA LYS A 117 -2.52 4.04 -13.71
C LYS A 117 -3.42 5.12 -14.33
N LYS A 118 -4.19 5.88 -13.53
CA LYS A 118 -5.16 6.88 -14.01
C LYS A 118 -5.25 8.12 -13.12
N SER A 119 -5.70 9.23 -13.73
CA SER A 119 -5.83 10.60 -13.24
C SER A 119 -6.81 10.83 -12.07
N PHE A 120 -6.71 10.06 -10.98
CA PHE A 120 -7.40 10.40 -9.74
C PHE A 120 -6.53 11.31 -8.88
N TYR A 121 -7.11 12.37 -8.32
CA TYR A 121 -6.38 13.30 -7.46
C TYR A 121 -5.76 12.61 -6.23
N VAL A 122 -6.42 11.59 -5.67
CA VAL A 122 -5.94 10.78 -4.55
C VAL A 122 -6.24 9.30 -4.78
N MET A 123 -5.20 8.48 -4.68
CA MET A 123 -5.20 7.02 -4.72
C MET A 123 -5.28 6.48 -3.31
N ARG A 124 -6.01 5.38 -3.11
CA ARG A 124 -6.12 4.68 -1.82
C ARG A 124 -6.03 3.18 -2.03
N ALA A 125 -5.13 2.54 -1.30
CA ALA A 125 -4.92 1.11 -1.30
C ALA A 125 -5.02 0.57 0.12
N LYS A 126 -6.05 -0.24 0.37
CA LYS A 126 -6.19 -0.96 1.63
C LYS A 126 -5.34 -2.21 1.57
N PHE A 127 -4.69 -2.56 2.68
CA PHE A 127 -3.96 -3.81 2.77
C PHE A 127 -4.27 -4.57 4.06
N SER A 128 -4.10 -5.89 3.98
CA SER A 128 -4.11 -6.80 5.11
C SER A 128 -2.88 -7.70 5.06
N VAL A 129 -2.24 -7.94 6.19
CA VAL A 129 -1.09 -8.82 6.37
C VAL A 129 -1.54 -10.04 7.17
N GLN A 130 -1.19 -11.22 6.69
CA GLN A 130 -1.44 -12.50 7.35
C GLN A 130 -0.13 -13.27 7.44
N CYS A 131 0.36 -13.57 8.64
CA CYS A 131 1.52 -14.45 8.79
C CYS A 131 1.10 -15.88 8.44
N ASN A 132 1.92 -16.59 7.66
CA ASN A 132 1.70 -18.00 7.41
C ASN A 132 2.08 -18.76 8.69
N SER A 133 1.19 -19.64 9.14
CA SER A 133 1.33 -20.47 10.36
C SER A 133 2.61 -21.28 10.36
#